data_AF-A0AAD0RPN4-F1
#
_entry.id   AF-A0AAD0RPN4-F1
#
_cell.length_a   1.000
_cell.length_b   1.000
_cell.length_c   1.000
_cell.angle_alpha   90.00
_cell.angle_beta   90.00
_cell.angle_gamma   90.00
#
_symmetry.space_group_name_H-M   'P 1'
#
loop_
_entity.id
_entity.type
_entity.pdbx_description
1 polymer ?
#
loop_
_entity_poly.entity_id
_entity_poly.type
_entity_poly.pdbx_seq_one_letter_code
_entity_poly.pdbx_strand_id
1 'polypeptide(L)'
;MQQNLIDAARAVIAADRDGELTDELITALEAAANAEPVDPISTQWWLAELDQYGSPKLVDGDHADMAGANRALYLINALGLGAGRKYAAAKVQLFEAVPDGRGVNQGAIKQINRTRLERGHD
;
A
#
# COMPACT_ATOMS: atom_id res chain seq x y z
N MET A 1 -7.22 -8.95 -5.37
CA MET A 1 -6.98 -9.84 -6.52
C MET A 1 -8.16 -10.77 -6.78
N GLN A 2 -8.58 -11.61 -5.81
CA GLN A 2 -9.80 -12.42 -5.96
C GLN A 2 -11.04 -11.60 -6.34
N GLN A 3 -11.24 -10.42 -5.73
CA GLN A 3 -12.36 -9.56 -6.06
C GLN A 3 -12.32 -9.05 -7.51
N ASN A 4 -11.14 -8.63 -8.00
CA ASN A 4 -10.97 -8.16 -9.38
C ASN A 4 -11.26 -9.27 -10.41
N LEU A 5 -10.85 -10.51 -10.12
CA LEU A 5 -11.16 -11.66 -10.97
C LEU A 5 -12.66 -11.97 -10.97
N ILE A 6 -13.32 -11.89 -9.82
CA ILE A 6 -14.78 -12.06 -9.70
C ILE A 6 -15.54 -10.97 -10.48
N ASP A 7 -15.09 -9.72 -10.39
CA ASP A 7 -15.71 -8.59 -11.09
C ASP A 7 -15.53 -8.70 -12.61
N ALA A 8 -14.32 -9.07 -13.07
CA ALA A 8 -14.05 -9.34 -14.50
C ALA A 8 -14.87 -10.53 -15.04
N ALA A 9 -14.97 -11.62 -14.27
CA ALA A 9 -15.77 -12.79 -14.67
C ALA A 9 -17.27 -12.45 -14.76
N ARG A 10 -17.79 -11.62 -13.84
CA ARG A 10 -19.18 -11.15 -13.89
C ARG A 10 -19.45 -10.27 -15.10
N ALA A 11 -18.51 -9.39 -15.46
CA ALA A 11 -18.63 -8.54 -16.65
C ALA A 11 -18.68 -9.37 -17.94
N VAL A 12 -17.84 -10.41 -18.05
CA VAL A 12 -17.85 -11.34 -19.18
C VAL A 12 -19.16 -12.11 -19.27
N ILE A 13 -19.69 -12.63 -18.15
CA ILE A 13 -20.98 -13.34 -18.12
C ILE A 13 -22.15 -12.42 -18.51
N ALA A 14 -22.12 -11.15 -18.08
CA ALA A 14 -23.15 -10.19 -18.44
C ALA A 14 -23.11 -9.85 -19.95
N ALA A 15 -21.91 -9.59 -20.48
CA ALA A 15 -21.73 -9.28 -21.89
C ALA A 15 -22.07 -10.45 -22.83
N ASP A 16 -21.77 -11.69 -22.43
CA ASP A 16 -22.19 -12.90 -23.16
C ASP A 16 -23.73 -13.02 -23.22
N ARG A 17 -24.41 -12.76 -22.09
CA ARG A 17 -25.87 -12.81 -21.99
C ARG A 17 -26.55 -11.75 -22.86
N ASP A 18 -25.95 -10.58 -22.98
CA ASP A 18 -26.47 -9.45 -23.78
C ASP A 18 -25.99 -9.50 -25.24
N GLY A 19 -25.13 -10.46 -25.61
CA GLY A 19 -24.58 -10.62 -26.96
C GLY A 19 -23.51 -9.58 -27.33
N GLU A 20 -22.96 -8.88 -26.34
CA GLU A 20 -21.96 -7.82 -26.47
C GLU A 20 -20.56 -8.28 -26.02
N LEU A 21 -20.26 -9.57 -26.13
CA LEU A 21 -18.94 -10.09 -25.77
C LEU A 21 -17.87 -9.46 -26.67
N THR A 22 -16.94 -8.74 -26.07
CA THR A 22 -15.83 -8.09 -26.78
C THR A 22 -14.47 -8.72 -26.43
N ASP A 23 -13.53 -8.60 -27.35
CA ASP A 23 -12.13 -9.02 -27.15
C ASP A 23 -11.47 -8.27 -25.98
N GLU A 24 -11.92 -7.05 -25.67
CA GLU A 24 -11.43 -6.26 -24.54
C GLU A 24 -11.83 -6.89 -23.19
N LEU A 25 -13.07 -7.40 -23.07
CA LEU A 25 -13.54 -8.09 -21.88
C LEU A 25 -12.84 -9.44 -21.67
N ILE A 26 -12.58 -10.17 -22.76
CA ILE A 26 -11.80 -11.42 -22.74
C ILE A 26 -10.35 -11.12 -22.30
N THR A 27 -9.71 -10.12 -22.91
CA THR A 27 -8.36 -9.69 -22.56
C THR A 27 -8.26 -9.25 -21.10
N ALA A 28 -9.27 -8.53 -20.57
CA ALA A 28 -9.31 -8.11 -19.18
C ALA A 28 -9.44 -9.30 -18.22
N LEU A 29 -10.23 -10.32 -18.58
CA LEU A 29 -10.36 -11.54 -17.80
C LEU A 29 -9.06 -12.36 -17.83
N GLU A 30 -8.42 -12.51 -18.99
CA GLU A 30 -7.13 -13.17 -19.12
C GLU A 30 -6.04 -12.45 -18.33
N ALA A 31 -5.99 -11.12 -18.38
CA ALA A 31 -5.06 -10.32 -17.59
C ALA A 31 -5.31 -10.46 -16.08
N ALA A 32 -6.57 -10.52 -15.64
CA ALA A 32 -6.92 -10.75 -14.25
C ALA A 32 -6.61 -12.20 -13.80
N ALA A 33 -6.76 -13.18 -14.69
CA ALA A 33 -6.48 -14.59 -14.42
C ALA A 33 -4.97 -14.89 -14.40
N ASN A 34 -4.19 -14.21 -15.24
CA ASN A 34 -2.74 -14.34 -15.34
C ASN A 34 -1.97 -13.40 -14.39
N ALA A 35 -2.67 -12.56 -13.63
CA ALA A 35 -2.05 -11.77 -12.58
C ALA A 35 -1.56 -12.71 -11.47
N GLU A 36 -0.24 -12.92 -11.40
CA GLU A 36 0.38 -13.68 -10.31
C GLU A 36 -0.01 -13.07 -8.95
N PRO A 37 -0.51 -13.86 -8.00
CA PRO A 37 -0.75 -13.40 -6.64
C PRO A 37 0.57 -12.94 -6.03
N VAL A 38 0.70 -11.62 -5.83
CA VAL A 38 1.81 -11.09 -5.05
C VAL A 38 1.50 -11.41 -3.60
N ASP A 39 2.07 -12.50 -3.11
CA ASP A 39 1.99 -12.82 -1.70
C ASP A 39 2.77 -11.76 -0.90
N PRO A 40 2.22 -11.30 0.24
CA PRO A 40 2.95 -10.39 1.09
C PRO A 40 4.21 -11.08 1.63
N ILE A 41 5.34 -10.38 1.60
CA ILE A 41 6.59 -10.79 2.25
C ILE A 41 6.32 -11.15 3.71
N SER A 42 5.52 -10.34 4.40
CA SER A 42 5.06 -10.61 5.76
C SER A 42 3.79 -9.85 6.12
N THR A 43 3.09 -10.36 7.14
CA THR A 43 1.98 -9.67 7.80
C THR A 43 2.38 -9.34 9.22
N GLN A 44 2.22 -8.08 9.63
CA GLN A 44 2.71 -7.54 10.90
C GLN A 44 1.62 -6.73 11.61
N TRP A 45 1.74 -6.57 12.92
CA TRP A 45 0.91 -5.65 13.70
C TRP A 45 1.74 -4.50 14.23
N TRP A 46 1.22 -3.27 14.12
CA TRP A 46 1.92 -2.05 14.52
C TRP A 46 0.97 -1.08 15.22
N LEU A 47 1.52 -0.19 16.02
CA LEU A 47 0.81 1.00 16.46
C LEU A 47 1.02 2.13 15.43
N ALA A 48 -0.09 2.68 14.97
CA ALA A 48 -0.11 3.82 14.07
C ALA A 48 -0.62 5.06 14.80
N GLU A 49 0.10 6.17 14.72
CA GLU A 49 -0.41 7.50 15.05
C GLU A 49 -1.27 8.00 13.87
N LEU A 50 -2.45 8.54 14.16
CA LEU A 50 -3.36 9.09 13.17
C LEU A 50 -3.20 10.61 13.11
N ASP A 51 -3.05 11.13 11.90
CA ASP A 51 -3.11 12.58 11.66
C ASP A 51 -4.56 13.11 11.77
N GLN A 52 -4.74 14.42 11.54
CA GLN A 52 -6.06 15.07 11.59
C GLN A 52 -7.06 14.55 10.53
N TYR A 53 -6.58 13.92 9.46
CA TYR A 53 -7.38 13.32 8.39
C TYR A 53 -7.59 11.82 8.60
N GLY A 54 -7.00 11.23 9.65
CA GLY A 54 -7.03 9.80 9.92
C GLY A 54 -5.99 9.00 9.15
N SER A 55 -5.02 9.65 8.49
CA SER A 55 -3.92 8.97 7.81
C SER A 55 -2.97 8.36 8.84
N PRO A 56 -2.59 7.08 8.70
CA PRO A 56 -1.72 6.41 9.65
C PRO A 56 -0.24 6.70 9.40
N LYS A 57 0.51 6.89 10.48
CA LYS A 57 1.97 6.82 10.53
C LYS A 57 2.37 5.73 11.52
N LEU A 58 3.14 4.74 11.08
CA LEU A 58 3.67 3.71 11.98
C LEU A 58 4.69 4.33 12.94
N VAL A 59 4.56 4.09 14.25
CA VAL A 59 5.35 4.79 15.29
C VAL A 59 6.11 3.89 16.26
N ASP A 60 5.91 2.58 16.21
CA ASP A 60 6.61 1.61 17.05
C ASP A 60 7.34 0.54 16.19
N GLY A 61 7.53 -0.67 16.71
CA GLY A 61 8.08 -1.81 15.96
C GLY A 61 7.00 -2.87 15.72
N ASP A 62 7.35 -3.94 15.02
CA ASP A 62 6.42 -5.02 14.72
C ASP A 62 6.03 -5.83 15.98
N HIS A 63 4.77 -6.26 16.00
CA HIS A 63 4.21 -7.14 17.02
C HIS A 63 3.65 -8.40 16.40
N ALA A 64 3.67 -9.49 17.18
CA ALA A 64 3.08 -10.77 16.78
C ALA A 64 1.56 -10.69 16.60
N ASP A 65 0.88 -9.82 17.35
CA ASP A 65 -0.57 -9.69 17.37
C ASP A 65 -1.05 -8.26 17.67
N MET A 66 -2.35 -8.03 17.49
CA MET A 66 -3.01 -6.77 17.80
C MET A 66 -2.87 -6.39 19.29
N ALA A 67 -2.77 -7.38 20.18
CA ALA A 67 -2.59 -7.14 21.61
C ALA A 67 -1.21 -6.53 21.91
N GLY A 68 -0.17 -6.85 21.15
CA GLY A 68 1.15 -6.20 21.21
C GLY A 68 1.07 -4.70 20.94
N ALA A 69 0.46 -4.32 19.81
CA ALA A 69 0.25 -2.90 19.47
C ALA A 69 -0.58 -2.16 20.54
N ASN A 70 -1.61 -2.81 21.09
CA ASN A 70 -2.42 -2.23 22.18
C ASN A 70 -1.61 -2.05 23.48
N ARG A 71 -0.70 -2.97 23.80
CA ARG A 71 0.22 -2.84 24.95
C ARG A 71 1.21 -1.69 24.74
N ALA A 72 1.69 -1.48 23.52
CA ALA A 72 2.52 -0.32 23.18
C ALA A 72 1.78 1.01 23.43
N LEU A 73 0.50 1.10 23.02
CA LEU A 73 -0.33 2.26 23.31
C LEU A 73 -0.51 2.50 24.82
N TYR A 74 -0.73 1.43 25.59
CA TYR A 74 -0.82 1.53 27.05
C TYR A 74 0.43 2.17 27.64
N LEU A 75 1.63 1.71 27.22
CA LEU A 75 2.90 2.26 27.69
C LEU A 75 3.08 3.73 27.30
N ILE A 76 2.77 4.10 26.05
CA ILE A 76 2.82 5.49 25.58
C ILE A 76 1.96 6.40 26.45
N ASN A 77 0.74 5.95 26.79
CA ASN A 77 -0.18 6.71 27.64
C ASN A 77 0.31 6.77 29.10
N ALA A 78 0.79 5.65 29.65
CA ALA A 78 1.31 5.58 31.01
C ALA A 78 2.54 6.48 31.21
N LEU A 79 3.35 6.67 30.18
CA LEU A 79 4.53 7.56 30.18
C LEU A 79 4.21 9.02 29.82
N GLY A 80 2.94 9.34 29.51
CA GLY A 80 2.53 10.70 29.14
C GLY A 80 2.99 11.15 27.74
N LEU A 81 3.45 10.24 26.89
CA LEU A 81 3.97 10.53 25.55
C LEU A 81 2.86 10.67 24.49
N GLY A 82 1.66 10.18 24.77
CA GLY A 82 0.52 10.15 23.85
C GLY A 82 -0.44 11.36 23.92
N ALA A 83 -0.12 12.38 24.72
CA ALA A 83 -1.04 13.49 24.97
C ALA A 83 -1.46 14.21 23.67
N GLY A 84 -2.77 14.32 23.44
CA GLY A 84 -3.35 15.01 22.28
C GLY A 84 -3.26 14.25 20.95
N ARG A 85 -2.74 13.02 20.95
CA ARG A 85 -2.57 12.21 19.75
C ARG A 85 -3.64 11.12 19.66
N LYS A 86 -3.94 10.69 18.44
CA LYS A 86 -4.84 9.56 18.18
C LYS A 86 -4.03 8.40 17.64
N TYR A 87 -4.42 7.18 18.02
CA TYR A 87 -3.72 5.97 17.61
C TYR A 87 -4.68 4.90 17.12
N ALA A 88 -4.18 4.00 16.29
CA ALA A 88 -4.85 2.78 15.83
C ALA A 88 -3.88 1.59 15.84
N ALA A 89 -4.41 0.38 16.05
CA ALA A 89 -3.67 -0.85 15.76
C ALA A 89 -3.79 -1.16 14.26
N ALA A 90 -2.66 -1.17 13.55
CA ALA A 90 -2.60 -1.40 12.12
C ALA A 90 -2.16 -2.84 11.82
N LYS A 91 -2.93 -3.56 11.00
CA LYS A 91 -2.47 -4.79 10.36
C LYS A 91 -1.78 -4.41 9.06
N VAL A 92 -0.47 -4.59 9.00
CA VAL A 92 0.37 -4.17 7.88
C VAL A 92 0.75 -5.40 7.06
N GLN A 93 0.48 -5.35 5.75
CA GLN A 93 0.96 -6.34 4.80
C GLN A 93 2.09 -5.70 4.00
N LEU A 94 3.27 -6.32 4.02
CA LEU A 94 4.44 -5.83 3.31
C LEU A 94 4.60 -6.57 2.00
N PHE A 95 4.91 -5.85 0.94
CA PHE A 95 5.19 -6.38 -0.39
C PHE A 95 6.56 -5.88 -0.84
N GLU A 96 7.20 -6.59 -1.76
CA GLU A 96 8.46 -6.13 -2.34
C GLU A 96 8.21 -4.84 -3.11
N ALA A 97 8.94 -3.78 -2.75
CA ALA A 97 8.83 -2.50 -3.44
C ALA A 97 9.55 -2.60 -4.78
N VAL A 98 8.79 -2.47 -5.88
CA VAL A 98 9.35 -2.39 -7.24
C VAL A 98 9.46 -0.91 -7.61
N PRO A 99 10.67 -0.37 -7.85
CA PRO A 99 10.82 1.00 -8.31
C PRO A 99 10.09 1.23 -9.63
N ASP A 100 9.27 2.27 -9.71
CA ASP A 100 8.55 2.65 -10.92
C ASP A 100 8.81 4.12 -11.27
N GLY A 101 9.35 4.35 -12.47
CA GLY A 101 9.66 5.68 -12.99
C GLY A 101 8.52 6.31 -13.80
N ARG A 102 7.40 5.62 -14.02
CA ARG A 102 6.26 6.13 -14.78
C ARG A 102 5.63 7.33 -14.07
N GLY A 103 5.32 8.38 -14.84
CA GLY A 103 4.77 9.63 -14.30
C GLY A 103 5.79 10.51 -13.54
N VAL A 104 7.04 10.06 -13.39
CA VAL A 104 8.08 10.83 -12.72
C VAL A 104 8.74 11.81 -13.69
N ASN A 105 8.95 13.05 -13.26
CA ASN A 105 9.61 14.08 -14.07
C ASN A 105 11.14 13.83 -14.16
N GLN A 106 11.56 13.12 -15.21
CA GLN A 106 12.96 12.78 -15.45
C GLN A 106 13.87 14.01 -15.69
N GLY A 107 13.31 15.12 -16.19
CA GLY A 107 14.05 16.38 -16.38
C GLY A 107 14.43 17.01 -15.05
N ALA A 108 13.49 17.08 -14.11
CA ALA A 108 13.73 17.59 -12.76
C ALA A 108 14.77 16.73 -12.01
N ILE A 109 14.69 15.40 -12.14
CA ILE A 109 15.69 14.48 -11.54
C ILE A 109 17.10 14.79 -12.07
N LYS A 110 17.26 14.94 -13.40
CA LYS A 110 18.56 15.26 -13.99
C LYS A 110 19.12 16.59 -13.49
N GLN A 111 18.27 17.60 -13.33
CA GLN A 111 18.69 18.92 -12.84
C GLN A 111 19.14 18.85 -11.38
N ILE A 112 18.36 18.20 -10.51
CA ILE A 112 18.70 18.03 -9.08
C ILE A 112 20.02 17.25 -8.93
N ASN A 113 20.20 16.17 -9.69
CA ASN A 113 21.42 15.37 -9.66
C ASN A 113 22.65 16.19 -10.11
N ARG A 114 22.51 17.02 -11.14
CA ARG A 114 23.58 17.92 -11.59
C ARG A 114 23.99 18.89 -10.48
N THR A 115 23.03 19.59 -9.87
CA THR A 115 23.31 20.55 -8.79
C THR A 115 23.91 19.89 -7.55
N ARG A 116 23.54 18.64 -7.23
CA ARG A 116 24.14 17.89 -6.12
C ARG A 116 25.62 17.60 -6.34
N LEU A 117 26.01 17.25 -7.57
CA LEU A 117 27.42 17.00 -7.92
C LEU A 117 28.25 18.28 -7.88
N GLU A 118 27.68 19.41 -8.31
CA GLU A 118 28.34 20.73 -8.27
C GLU A 118 28.57 21.24 -6.84
N ARG A 119 27.70 20.87 -5.88
CA ARG A 119 27.81 21.29 -4.46
C ARG A 119 28.59 20.35 -3.55
N GLY A 120 28.89 19.13 -3.99
CA GLY A 120 29.68 18.16 -3.24
C GLY A 120 31.20 18.28 -3.46
N HIS A 121 31.63 19.29 -4.20
CA HIS A 121 33.02 19.56 -4.57
C HIS A 121 33.63 20.76 -3.82
N ASP A 122 32.95 21.27 -2.79
CA ASP A 122 33.46 22.21 -1.77
C ASP A 122 33.66 21.50 -0.42
#